data_AF-A0A7W0Y423-F1
#
_entry.id   AF-A0A7W0Y423-F1
#
_cell.length_a   1.000
_cell.length_b   1.000
_cell.length_c   1.000
_cell.angle_alpha   90.00
_cell.angle_beta   90.00
_cell.angle_gamma   90.00
#
_symmetry.space_group_name_H-M   'P 1'
#
loop_
_entity.id
_entity.type
_entity.pdbx_description
1 polymer ?
#
loop_
_entity_poly.entity_id
_entity_poly.type
_entity_poly.pdbx_seq_one_letter_code
_entity_poly.pdbx_strand_id
1 'polypeptide(L)'
;VDTLCYVVAQESGHSYGLDHAFEFIDTMSACTDPMSYRSDCGGQRFFRNQGAKCGEYTERSCRCQDPQNSHLTLLAQLGPGTPITREPEVRIAVPAAGATIAAGERVVAVASAQRGVAFVDLQLNGYTWATLPGVGFGDQGQAEAQYSLVLPPTVPDGVIDIQVIARDDLGISTTTAALRVTKGAACTSANTCAPGQTCDGEGRCLWAAPTGVLGDTCEYPQFCKAGLTCEGLTEDDQVCTQACVLGIADSCPSPLTCATSTTGGARCLPGEASEAAGCCSTGSDAAAQSSLLAIALAVLTRRRRRKTR
;
A
#
# COMPACT_ATOMS: atom_id res chain seq x y z
N VAL A 1 7.43 31.36 5.33
CA VAL A 1 8.05 30.47 6.35
C VAL A 1 8.12 29.04 5.83
N ASP A 2 7.12 28.60 5.06
CA ASP A 2 7.01 27.21 4.56
C ASP A 2 8.11 26.77 3.58
N THR A 3 8.57 27.64 2.66
CA THR A 3 9.61 27.27 1.68
C THR A 3 10.93 26.88 2.35
N LEU A 4 11.32 27.57 3.44
CA LEU A 4 12.55 27.26 4.16
C LEU A 4 12.46 25.88 4.82
N CYS A 5 11.31 25.55 5.42
CA CYS A 5 11.10 24.23 6.03
C CYS A 5 11.25 23.10 5.02
N TYR A 6 10.69 23.26 3.81
CA TYR A 6 10.80 22.23 2.77
C TYR A 6 12.20 22.14 2.17
N VAL A 7 12.90 23.26 1.96
CA VAL A 7 14.31 23.23 1.52
C VAL A 7 15.19 22.56 2.56
N VAL A 8 15.05 22.92 3.84
CA VAL A 8 15.81 22.25 4.92
C VAL A 8 15.51 20.74 4.94
N ALA A 9 14.25 20.35 4.74
CA ALA A 9 13.88 18.93 4.64
C ALA A 9 14.53 18.23 3.43
N GLN A 10 14.59 18.88 2.27
CA GLN A 10 15.26 18.34 1.07
C GLN A 10 16.75 18.13 1.28
N GLU A 11 17.46 19.18 1.74
CA GLU A 11 18.91 19.11 1.97
C GLU A 11 19.26 18.09 3.07
N SER A 12 18.41 18.00 4.10
CA SER A 12 18.54 16.96 5.13
C SER A 12 18.29 15.58 4.54
N GLY A 13 17.27 15.42 3.70
CA GLY A 13 16.93 14.16 3.02
C GLY A 13 18.06 13.63 2.14
N HIS A 14 18.76 14.51 1.41
CA HIS A 14 19.92 14.14 0.61
C HIS A 14 21.06 13.53 1.45
N SER A 15 21.22 13.98 2.69
CA SER A 15 22.21 13.40 3.62
C SER A 15 21.89 11.94 3.99
N TYR A 16 20.64 11.50 3.79
CA TYR A 16 20.19 10.13 4.00
C TYR A 16 19.95 9.35 2.70
N GLY A 17 20.43 9.87 1.56
CA GLY A 17 20.34 9.19 0.28
C GLY A 17 19.00 9.35 -0.44
N LEU A 18 18.12 10.25 0.02
CA LEU A 18 16.91 10.59 -0.71
C LEU A 18 17.25 11.41 -1.95
N ASP A 19 16.55 11.11 -3.04
CA ASP A 19 16.57 11.89 -4.27
C ASP A 19 15.30 12.75 -4.37
N HIS A 20 15.20 13.61 -5.37
CA HIS A 20 13.96 14.36 -5.59
C HIS A 20 12.83 13.44 -6.06
N ALA A 21 11.66 13.55 -5.43
CA ALA A 21 10.47 12.79 -5.80
C ALA A 21 9.65 13.57 -6.85
N PHE A 22 9.33 12.94 -7.98
CA PHE A 22 8.61 13.59 -9.08
C PHE A 22 7.15 13.12 -9.19
N GLU A 23 6.95 11.81 -9.26
CA GLU A 23 5.63 11.18 -9.46
C GLU A 23 5.58 9.89 -8.64
N PHE A 24 4.46 9.64 -7.96
CA PHE A 24 4.25 8.38 -7.27
C PHE A 24 3.95 7.25 -8.26
N ILE A 25 4.17 6.00 -7.84
CA ILE A 25 3.96 4.82 -8.68
C ILE A 25 2.53 4.65 -9.20
N ASP A 26 1.55 5.31 -8.58
CA ASP A 26 0.15 5.35 -9.02
C ASP A 26 -0.14 6.53 -9.97
N THR A 27 0.90 7.16 -10.52
CA THR A 27 0.86 8.31 -11.43
C THR A 27 0.37 9.62 -10.83
N MET A 28 0.18 9.68 -9.50
CA MET A 28 -0.12 10.93 -8.82
C MET A 28 1.14 11.79 -8.63
N SER A 29 0.97 13.12 -8.61
CA SER A 29 2.07 14.03 -8.33
C SER A 29 2.68 13.80 -6.94
N ALA A 30 4.01 13.83 -6.87
CA ALA A 30 4.73 13.76 -5.60
C ALA A 30 4.77 15.09 -4.82
N CYS A 31 4.00 16.10 -5.22
CA CYS A 31 3.99 17.46 -4.63
C CYS A 31 3.75 17.54 -3.12
N THR A 32 3.20 16.47 -2.52
CA THR A 32 3.00 16.37 -1.07
C THR A 32 4.21 15.83 -0.31
N ASP A 33 5.24 15.34 -1.02
CA ASP A 33 6.50 14.91 -0.44
C ASP A 33 7.47 16.11 -0.36
N PRO A 34 8.16 16.34 0.78
CA PRO A 34 9.18 17.37 0.91
C PRO A 34 10.27 17.25 -0.16
N MET A 35 10.61 16.04 -0.62
CA MET A 35 11.60 15.81 -1.67
C MET A 35 11.15 16.26 -3.06
N SER A 36 9.94 16.78 -3.23
CA SER A 36 9.43 17.20 -4.53
C SER A 36 9.59 18.69 -4.81
N TYR A 37 9.97 19.03 -6.04
CA TYR A 37 9.83 20.39 -6.59
C TYR A 37 8.47 20.64 -7.24
N ARG A 38 7.60 19.62 -7.30
CA ARG A 38 6.25 19.78 -7.82
C ARG A 38 5.47 20.78 -6.97
N SER A 39 4.67 21.61 -7.63
CA SER A 39 3.87 22.68 -7.03
C SER A 39 2.41 22.65 -7.48
N ASP A 40 1.97 21.52 -8.03
CA ASP A 40 0.61 21.24 -8.50
C ASP A 40 -0.31 20.70 -7.39
N CYS A 41 0.15 20.75 -6.13
CA CYS A 41 -0.70 20.68 -4.96
C CYS A 41 -0.09 21.47 -3.80
N GLY A 42 -0.89 21.74 -2.76
CA GLY A 42 -0.45 22.45 -1.56
C GLY A 42 -0.67 21.67 -0.26
N GLY A 43 -0.85 22.42 0.82
CA GLY A 43 -0.93 21.86 2.17
C GLY A 43 0.43 21.54 2.79
N GLN A 44 0.39 20.88 3.95
CA GLN A 44 1.59 20.45 4.66
C GLN A 44 2.22 19.25 3.95
N ARG A 45 3.54 19.30 3.73
CA ARG A 45 4.29 18.20 3.12
C ARG A 45 4.79 17.21 4.16
N PHE A 46 4.81 15.94 3.79
CA PHE A 46 5.28 14.84 4.60
C PHE A 46 6.08 13.85 3.76
N PHE A 47 7.16 13.31 4.30
CA PHE A 47 7.82 12.16 3.67
C PHE A 47 6.79 11.04 3.53
N ARG A 48 6.42 10.72 2.28
CA ARG A 48 5.31 9.84 1.96
C ARG A 48 5.74 8.39 2.05
N ASN A 49 4.88 7.56 2.63
CA ASN A 49 5.07 6.11 2.61
C ASN A 49 4.53 5.53 1.32
N GLN A 50 5.11 5.98 0.21
CA GLN A 50 4.72 5.59 -1.13
C GLN A 50 5.95 5.57 -2.04
N GLY A 51 6.01 4.60 -2.95
CA GLY A 51 7.04 4.57 -3.97
C GLY A 51 6.90 5.76 -4.92
N ALA A 52 8.00 6.47 -5.16
CA ALA A 52 8.10 7.60 -6.05
C ALA A 52 9.21 7.40 -7.08
N LYS A 53 8.89 7.68 -8.33
CA LYS A 53 9.87 7.92 -9.38
C LYS A 53 10.59 9.23 -9.09
N CYS A 54 11.87 9.27 -9.42
CA CYS A 54 12.70 10.43 -9.11
C CYS A 54 12.70 11.48 -10.22
N GLY A 55 13.03 12.71 -9.85
CA GLY A 55 13.10 13.82 -10.80
C GLY A 55 12.93 15.18 -10.14
N GLU A 56 13.57 16.18 -10.74
CA GLU A 56 13.47 17.57 -10.30
C GLU A 56 12.39 18.29 -11.11
N TYR A 57 12.55 18.29 -12.43
CA TYR A 57 11.62 18.91 -13.38
C TYR A 57 11.07 17.91 -14.41
N THR A 58 11.73 16.77 -14.55
CA THR A 58 11.37 15.65 -15.41
C THR A 58 11.68 14.34 -14.68
N GLU A 59 10.94 13.28 -14.99
CA GLU A 59 11.20 11.93 -14.50
C GLU A 59 12.61 11.45 -14.90
N ARG A 60 13.29 10.75 -13.98
CA ARG A 60 14.54 10.02 -14.19
C ARG A 60 14.67 8.88 -13.17
N SER A 61 15.54 7.92 -13.45
CA SER A 61 15.89 6.89 -12.46
C SER A 61 16.41 7.51 -11.16
N CYS A 62 16.01 6.91 -10.06
CA CYS A 62 16.50 7.25 -8.74
C CYS A 62 17.95 6.81 -8.54
N ARG A 63 18.74 7.59 -7.79
CA ARG A 63 20.18 7.30 -7.59
C ARG A 63 20.46 6.07 -6.73
N CYS A 64 19.67 5.85 -5.68
CA CYS A 64 19.97 4.87 -4.63
C CYS A 64 18.93 3.73 -4.53
N GLN A 65 17.67 4.01 -4.87
CA GLN A 65 16.57 3.06 -4.84
C GLN A 65 15.53 3.49 -5.87
N ASP A 66 15.23 2.64 -6.86
CA ASP A 66 14.32 2.97 -7.95
C ASP A 66 13.15 1.95 -7.99
N PRO A 67 11.91 2.34 -7.64
CA PRO A 67 11.48 3.65 -7.12
C PRO A 67 11.92 3.88 -5.67
N GLN A 68 12.03 5.14 -5.22
CA GLN A 68 12.36 5.45 -3.82
C GLN A 68 11.10 5.56 -2.97
N ASN A 69 11.16 5.18 -1.68
CA ASN A 69 10.13 5.53 -0.70
C ASN A 69 10.78 6.36 0.40
N SER A 70 10.43 7.64 0.47
CA SER A 70 11.14 8.60 1.34
C SER A 70 10.94 8.27 2.82
N HIS A 71 9.73 7.86 3.20
CA HIS A 71 9.41 7.44 4.56
C HIS A 71 10.20 6.20 4.97
N LEU A 72 10.17 5.14 4.17
CA LEU A 72 10.85 3.88 4.50
C LEU A 72 12.38 4.04 4.54
N THR A 73 12.94 4.85 3.65
CA THR A 73 14.38 5.16 3.70
C THR A 73 14.75 5.87 5.00
N LEU A 74 14.01 6.91 5.41
CA LEU A 74 14.27 7.59 6.67
C LEU A 74 14.04 6.69 7.88
N LEU A 75 12.99 5.86 7.86
CA LEU A 75 12.72 4.89 8.91
C LEU A 75 13.87 3.89 9.07
N ALA A 76 14.47 3.43 7.97
CA ALA A 76 15.61 2.53 7.99
C ALA A 76 16.88 3.18 8.55
N GLN A 77 17.09 4.48 8.30
CA GLN A 77 18.29 5.21 8.74
C GLN A 77 18.19 5.74 10.18
N LEU A 78 17.01 6.24 10.56
CA LEU A 78 16.80 6.96 11.82
C LEU A 78 16.04 6.13 12.87
N GLY A 79 15.40 5.04 12.45
CA GLY A 79 14.44 4.32 13.27
C GLY A 79 13.10 5.06 13.41
N PRO A 80 12.13 4.45 14.10
CA PRO A 80 10.81 5.05 14.29
C PRO A 80 10.89 6.28 15.21
N GLY A 81 10.30 7.38 14.75
CA GLY A 81 10.09 8.57 15.58
C GLY A 81 8.73 8.53 16.31
N THR A 82 8.50 9.51 17.18
CA THR A 82 7.16 9.75 17.75
C THR A 82 6.30 10.50 16.73
N PRO A 83 5.12 9.97 16.34
CA PRO A 83 4.22 10.68 15.45
C PRO A 83 3.80 12.03 16.03
N ILE A 84 3.96 13.10 15.26
CA ILE A 84 3.51 14.47 15.60
C ILE A 84 2.23 14.86 14.85
N THR A 85 1.70 13.96 14.03
CA THR A 85 0.48 14.18 13.26
C THR A 85 -0.74 13.69 14.02
N ARG A 86 -1.85 14.41 13.92
CA ARG A 86 -3.13 13.92 14.43
C ARG A 86 -3.61 12.71 13.64
N GLU A 87 -4.33 11.82 14.34
CA GLU A 87 -5.05 10.71 13.71
C GLU A 87 -6.11 11.24 12.72
N PRO A 88 -6.56 10.41 11.76
CA PRO A 88 -7.68 10.76 10.91
C PRO A 88 -8.95 11.10 11.71
N GLU A 89 -9.81 11.91 11.12
CA GLU A 89 -11.16 12.17 11.62
C GLU A 89 -12.16 11.58 10.64
N VAL A 90 -13.20 10.92 11.14
CA VAL A 90 -14.26 10.35 10.31
C VAL A 90 -15.60 10.35 11.02
N ARG A 91 -16.67 10.63 10.27
CA ARG A 91 -18.06 10.51 10.73
C ARG A 91 -18.97 10.00 9.62
N ILE A 92 -20.02 9.28 9.99
CA ILE A 92 -21.10 8.92 9.06
C ILE A 92 -22.06 10.12 8.99
N ALA A 93 -22.28 10.66 7.79
CA ALA A 93 -23.26 11.71 7.54
C ALA A 93 -24.63 11.13 7.15
N VAL A 94 -24.64 10.03 6.39
CA VAL A 94 -25.84 9.29 5.96
C VAL A 94 -25.49 7.80 5.92
N PRO A 95 -26.35 6.88 6.37
CA PRO A 95 -27.70 7.11 6.90
C PRO A 95 -27.72 7.66 8.34
N ALA A 96 -28.91 8.00 8.83
CA ALA A 96 -29.14 8.30 10.24
C ALA A 96 -29.29 6.99 11.06
N ALA A 97 -29.07 7.07 12.37
CA ALA A 97 -29.24 5.92 13.26
C ALA A 97 -30.67 5.38 13.22
N GLY A 98 -30.82 4.06 13.13
CA GLY A 98 -32.12 3.39 13.06
C GLY A 98 -32.83 3.51 11.71
N ALA A 99 -32.18 4.05 10.68
CA ALA A 99 -32.75 4.12 9.34
C ALA A 99 -32.97 2.73 8.73
N THR A 100 -33.95 2.63 7.85
CA THR A 100 -34.08 1.51 6.92
C THR A 100 -33.40 1.89 5.61
N ILE A 101 -32.49 1.04 5.13
CA ILE A 101 -31.72 1.27 3.90
C ILE A 101 -32.06 0.24 2.82
N ALA A 102 -31.94 0.64 1.56
CA ALA A 102 -32.18 -0.20 0.39
C ALA A 102 -30.87 -0.78 -0.19
N ALA A 103 -30.99 -1.83 -1.00
CA ALA A 103 -29.86 -2.32 -1.79
C ALA A 103 -29.35 -1.24 -2.76
N GLY A 104 -28.03 -1.09 -2.86
CA GLY A 104 -27.40 -0.05 -3.68
C GLY A 104 -27.47 1.37 -3.11
N GLU A 105 -28.06 1.54 -1.92
CA GLU A 105 -28.02 2.81 -1.20
C GLU A 105 -26.58 3.18 -0.82
N ARG A 106 -26.34 4.48 -0.58
CA ARG A 106 -25.01 5.02 -0.30
C ARG A 106 -24.85 5.33 1.18
N VAL A 107 -23.78 4.83 1.77
CA VAL A 107 -23.25 5.35 3.03
C VAL A 107 -22.35 6.53 2.69
N VAL A 108 -22.71 7.72 3.17
CA VAL A 108 -21.91 8.93 3.01
C VAL A 108 -21.16 9.17 4.31
N ALA A 109 -19.84 9.09 4.22
CA ALA A 109 -18.94 9.45 5.30
C ALA A 109 -18.23 10.76 4.99
N VAL A 110 -17.84 11.48 6.03
CA VAL A 110 -16.98 12.66 5.92
C VAL A 110 -15.70 12.36 6.66
N ALA A 111 -14.56 12.48 5.97
CA ALA A 111 -13.27 12.20 6.57
C ALA A 111 -12.21 13.23 6.20
N SER A 112 -11.24 13.40 7.10
CA SER A 112 -10.04 14.21 6.90
C SER A 112 -8.86 13.60 7.66
N ALA A 113 -7.63 13.87 7.24
CA ALA A 113 -6.44 13.53 8.01
C ALA A 113 -5.36 14.57 7.74
N GLN A 114 -4.49 14.83 8.72
CA GLN A 114 -3.44 15.85 8.55
C GLN A 114 -2.45 15.47 7.43
N ARG A 115 -2.14 14.18 7.31
CA ARG A 115 -1.34 13.64 6.20
C ARG A 115 -2.16 13.37 4.94
N GLY A 116 -3.48 13.58 4.99
CA GLY A 116 -4.43 13.13 3.99
C GLY A 116 -4.86 11.67 4.20
N VAL A 117 -6.13 11.42 3.93
CA VAL A 117 -6.79 10.12 3.91
C VAL A 117 -6.29 9.38 2.68
N ALA A 118 -5.71 8.20 2.88
CA ALA A 118 -5.32 7.28 1.82
C ALA A 118 -6.48 6.35 1.45
N PHE A 119 -7.27 5.90 2.43
CA PHE A 119 -8.40 4.99 2.21
C PHE A 119 -9.55 5.23 3.18
N VAL A 120 -10.77 4.93 2.73
CA VAL A 120 -11.97 4.86 3.55
C VAL A 120 -12.62 3.48 3.36
N ASP A 121 -12.76 2.72 4.44
CA ASP A 121 -13.45 1.43 4.42
C ASP A 121 -14.88 1.54 4.93
N LEU A 122 -15.78 0.81 4.27
CA LEU A 122 -17.10 0.48 4.77
C LEU A 122 -17.04 -0.87 5.46
N GLN A 123 -17.29 -0.88 6.77
CA GLN A 123 -17.41 -2.09 7.57
C GLN A 123 -18.88 -2.31 7.95
N LEU A 124 -19.40 -3.52 7.70
CA LEU A 124 -20.75 -3.91 8.10
C LEU A 124 -20.64 -5.13 9.01
N ASN A 125 -21.26 -5.05 10.19
CA ASN A 125 -21.26 -6.12 11.18
C ASN A 125 -19.84 -6.65 11.51
N GLY A 126 -18.84 -5.78 11.53
CA GLY A 126 -17.45 -6.13 11.82
C GLY A 126 -16.59 -6.56 10.61
N TYR A 127 -17.12 -6.55 9.37
CA TYR A 127 -16.40 -6.99 8.18
C TYR A 127 -16.30 -5.90 7.12
N THR A 128 -15.14 -5.77 6.46
CA THR A 128 -14.96 -4.80 5.36
C THR A 128 -15.70 -5.29 4.11
N TRP A 129 -16.58 -4.45 3.57
CA TRP A 129 -17.35 -4.72 2.35
C TRP A 129 -16.93 -3.87 1.17
N ALA A 130 -16.36 -2.69 1.42
CA ALA A 130 -15.84 -1.81 0.38
C ALA A 130 -14.70 -0.98 0.91
N THR A 131 -13.76 -0.64 0.03
CA THR A 131 -12.67 0.30 0.28
C THR A 131 -12.68 1.33 -0.85
N LEU A 132 -12.70 2.61 -0.50
CA LEU A 132 -12.53 3.70 -1.46
C LEU A 132 -11.16 4.36 -1.25
N PRO A 133 -10.45 4.72 -2.32
CA PRO A 133 -9.25 5.54 -2.22
C PRO A 133 -9.61 6.95 -1.71
N GLY A 134 -8.64 7.58 -1.05
CA GLY A 134 -8.67 8.98 -0.69
C GLY A 134 -8.85 9.89 -1.91
N VAL A 135 -9.42 11.07 -1.70
CA VAL A 135 -9.47 12.09 -2.77
C VAL A 135 -8.05 12.63 -3.03
N GLY A 136 -7.78 13.06 -4.27
CA GLY A 136 -6.49 13.66 -4.62
C GLY A 136 -6.21 14.95 -3.83
N PHE A 137 -4.92 15.29 -3.70
CA PHE A 137 -4.50 16.57 -3.12
C PHE A 137 -4.69 17.69 -4.14
N GLY A 138 -5.30 18.80 -3.73
CA GLY A 138 -5.41 20.01 -4.53
C GLY A 138 -4.44 21.11 -4.06
N ASP A 139 -4.64 22.34 -4.57
CA ASP A 139 -3.79 23.50 -4.30
C ASP A 139 -3.65 23.87 -2.80
N GLN A 140 -4.57 23.41 -1.96
CA GLN A 140 -4.57 23.64 -0.51
C GLN A 140 -4.34 22.36 0.29
N GLY A 141 -3.86 21.30 -0.37
CA GLY A 141 -3.70 19.97 0.19
C GLY A 141 -4.97 19.14 0.04
N GLN A 142 -5.17 18.19 0.95
CA GLN A 142 -6.38 17.36 0.97
C GLN A 142 -7.34 17.91 2.04
N ALA A 143 -8.41 18.56 1.58
CA ALA A 143 -9.45 19.07 2.47
C ALA A 143 -10.33 17.95 3.05
N GLU A 144 -11.15 18.29 4.05
CA GLU A 144 -12.25 17.41 4.46
C GLU A 144 -13.12 17.07 3.24
N ALA A 145 -13.36 15.78 3.02
CA ALA A 145 -14.05 15.29 1.84
C ALA A 145 -15.19 14.34 2.20
N GLN A 146 -16.19 14.29 1.33
CA GLN A 146 -17.28 13.34 1.40
C GLN A 146 -16.95 12.09 0.59
N TYR A 147 -17.11 10.94 1.21
CA TYR A 147 -16.89 9.62 0.63
C TYR A 147 -18.22 8.91 0.50
N SER A 148 -18.61 8.59 -0.74
CA SER A 148 -19.86 7.93 -1.03
C SER A 148 -19.63 6.44 -1.30
N LEU A 149 -19.74 5.65 -0.24
CA LEU A 149 -19.58 4.20 -0.28
C LEU A 149 -20.91 3.57 -0.74
N VAL A 150 -20.90 2.95 -1.92
CA VAL A 150 -22.08 2.21 -2.41
C VAL A 150 -22.20 0.92 -1.64
N LEU A 151 -23.36 0.67 -1.03
CA LEU A 151 -23.64 -0.60 -0.38
C LEU A 151 -23.68 -1.71 -1.44
N PRO A 152 -22.78 -2.72 -1.39
CA PRO A 152 -22.76 -3.77 -2.39
C PRO A 152 -24.12 -4.50 -2.45
N PRO A 153 -24.63 -4.84 -3.64
CA PRO A 153 -25.91 -5.54 -3.77
C PRO A 153 -25.89 -6.95 -3.16
N THR A 154 -24.70 -7.51 -2.94
CA THR A 154 -24.45 -8.79 -2.28
C THR A 154 -24.62 -8.74 -0.75
N VAL A 155 -24.78 -7.56 -0.16
CA VAL A 155 -25.09 -7.43 1.26
C VAL A 155 -26.49 -8.01 1.51
N PRO A 156 -26.62 -9.06 2.34
CA PRO A 156 -27.91 -9.70 2.61
C PRO A 156 -28.87 -8.73 3.33
N ASP A 157 -30.15 -9.10 3.38
CA ASP A 157 -31.08 -8.44 4.27
C ASP A 157 -30.74 -8.80 5.72
N GLY A 158 -30.94 -7.84 6.63
CA GLY A 158 -30.63 -8.03 8.03
C GLY A 158 -30.56 -6.73 8.81
N VAL A 159 -30.34 -6.89 10.11
CA VAL A 159 -29.84 -5.82 10.96
C VAL A 159 -28.36 -5.60 10.64
N ILE A 160 -27.95 -4.34 10.53
CA ILE A 160 -26.61 -3.97 10.10
C ILE A 160 -26.04 -2.91 11.04
N ASP A 161 -24.87 -3.19 11.60
CA ASP A 161 -24.02 -2.24 12.28
C ASP A 161 -23.00 -1.67 11.27
N ILE A 162 -23.19 -0.43 10.85
CA ILE A 162 -22.29 0.28 9.92
C ILE A 162 -21.18 0.94 10.72
N GLN A 163 -19.94 0.70 10.32
CA GLN A 163 -18.78 1.46 10.73
C GLN A 163 -18.03 1.95 9.50
N VAL A 164 -17.41 3.12 9.60
CA VAL A 164 -16.52 3.64 8.58
C VAL A 164 -15.14 3.86 9.20
N ILE A 165 -14.11 3.43 8.47
CA ILE A 165 -12.72 3.52 8.91
C ILE A 165 -11.97 4.43 7.94
N ALA A 166 -11.43 5.55 8.40
CA ALA A 166 -10.53 6.37 7.61
C ALA A 166 -9.07 6.06 7.98
N ARG A 167 -8.21 5.89 6.97
CA ARG A 167 -6.78 5.62 7.14
C ARG A 167 -5.91 6.62 6.41
N ASP A 168 -4.75 6.96 6.97
CA ASP A 168 -3.71 7.72 6.29
C ASP A 168 -2.66 6.83 5.60
N ASP A 169 -1.63 7.42 5.00
CA ASP A 169 -0.54 6.73 4.30
C ASP A 169 0.40 5.93 5.24
N LEU A 170 0.33 6.16 6.55
CA LEU A 170 1.06 5.39 7.56
C LEU A 170 0.24 4.20 8.08
N GLY A 171 -1.02 4.06 7.64
CA GLY A 171 -1.95 3.05 8.13
C GLY A 171 -2.58 3.40 9.48
N ILE A 172 -2.40 4.61 9.98
CA ILE A 172 -3.08 5.09 11.18
C ILE A 172 -4.55 5.26 10.85
N SER A 173 -5.43 4.74 11.71
CA SER A 173 -6.85 4.59 11.42
C SER A 173 -7.73 5.14 12.53
N THR A 174 -8.84 5.76 12.14
CA THR A 174 -9.93 6.10 13.05
C THR A 174 -11.21 5.43 12.57
N THR A 175 -11.93 4.81 13.50
CA THR A 175 -13.18 4.08 13.23
C THR A 175 -14.34 4.82 13.87
N THR A 176 -15.47 4.95 13.17
CA THR A 176 -16.69 5.52 13.75
C THR A 176 -17.28 4.59 14.82
N ALA A 177 -18.13 5.16 15.68
CA ALA A 177 -19.07 4.34 16.44
C ALA A 177 -19.96 3.51 15.48
N ALA A 178 -20.41 2.34 15.95
CA ALA A 178 -21.32 1.50 15.20
C ALA A 178 -22.69 2.18 15.05
N LEU A 179 -23.13 2.34 13.80
CA LEU A 179 -24.41 2.90 13.43
C LEU A 179 -25.37 1.78 13.03
N ARG A 180 -26.32 1.48 13.91
CA ARG A 180 -27.34 0.45 13.68
C ARG A 180 -28.37 0.91 12.65
N VAL A 181 -28.60 0.12 11.62
CA VAL A 181 -29.63 0.28 10.58
C VAL A 181 -30.25 -1.07 10.22
N THR A 182 -31.31 -1.05 9.41
CA THR A 182 -31.95 -2.27 8.91
C THR A 182 -32.03 -2.26 7.39
N LYS A 183 -31.68 -3.36 6.74
CA LYS A 183 -31.91 -3.57 5.31
C LYS A 183 -32.90 -4.72 5.14
N GLY A 184 -34.05 -4.46 4.54
CA GLY A 184 -35.08 -5.48 4.35
C GLY A 184 -35.51 -6.13 5.67
N ALA A 185 -35.63 -7.46 5.69
CA ALA A 185 -35.99 -8.22 6.89
C ALA A 185 -34.75 -8.66 7.69
N ALA A 186 -34.86 -8.69 9.02
CA ALA A 186 -33.88 -9.32 9.89
C ALA A 186 -33.62 -10.77 9.46
N CYS A 187 -32.37 -11.23 9.53
CA CYS A 187 -32.08 -12.63 9.24
C CYS A 187 -32.78 -13.52 10.28
N THR A 188 -33.15 -14.73 9.87
CA THR A 188 -33.77 -15.74 10.76
C THR A 188 -33.01 -17.06 10.80
N SER A 189 -32.11 -17.26 9.83
CA SER A 189 -31.23 -18.41 9.74
C SER A 189 -30.04 -18.08 8.84
N ALA A 190 -29.01 -18.93 8.84
CA ALA A 190 -27.85 -18.76 7.95
C ALA A 190 -28.24 -18.71 6.46
N ASN A 191 -29.36 -19.32 6.07
CA ASN A 191 -29.81 -19.38 4.67
C ASN A 191 -30.26 -18.02 4.10
N THR A 192 -30.53 -17.03 4.96
CA THR A 192 -30.85 -15.66 4.54
C THR A 192 -29.61 -14.75 4.49
N CYS A 193 -28.44 -15.29 4.82
CA CYS A 193 -27.17 -14.56 4.84
C CYS A 193 -26.28 -14.95 3.65
N ALA A 194 -25.18 -14.22 3.45
CA ALA A 194 -24.19 -14.55 2.43
C ALA A 194 -23.45 -15.86 2.77
N PRO A 195 -22.81 -16.53 1.78
CA PRO A 195 -22.01 -17.73 2.04
C PRO A 195 -21.02 -17.55 3.19
N GLY A 196 -20.97 -18.55 4.08
CA GLY A 196 -20.12 -18.56 5.27
C GLY A 196 -20.63 -17.72 6.45
N GLN A 197 -21.75 -17.00 6.31
CA GLN A 197 -22.33 -16.24 7.40
C GLN A 197 -23.29 -17.06 8.25
N THR A 198 -23.39 -16.68 9.52
CA THR A 198 -24.40 -17.13 10.46
C THR A 198 -25.32 -15.98 10.82
N CYS A 199 -26.57 -16.31 11.14
CA CYS A 199 -27.52 -15.34 11.64
C CYS A 199 -27.47 -15.34 13.17
N ASP A 200 -27.26 -14.17 13.78
CA ASP A 200 -27.29 -14.03 15.23
C ASP A 200 -28.71 -13.81 15.78
N GLY A 201 -28.84 -13.78 17.11
CA GLY A 201 -30.13 -13.55 17.78
C GLY A 201 -30.69 -12.13 17.62
N GLU A 202 -29.91 -11.19 17.08
CA GLU A 202 -30.36 -9.82 16.77
C GLU A 202 -30.80 -9.65 15.32
N GLY A 203 -30.69 -10.70 14.50
CA GLY A 203 -31.04 -10.65 13.08
C GLY A 203 -29.94 -10.07 12.18
N ARG A 204 -28.68 -10.10 12.65
CA ARG A 204 -27.49 -9.73 11.87
C ARG A 204 -26.84 -10.94 11.22
N CYS A 205 -26.38 -10.75 9.99
CA CYS A 205 -25.51 -11.72 9.33
C CYS A 205 -24.04 -11.43 9.67
N LEU A 206 -23.35 -12.43 10.22
CA LEU A 206 -21.97 -12.36 10.71
C LEU A 206 -21.14 -13.49 10.13
N TRP A 207 -19.93 -13.21 9.66
CA TRP A 207 -18.93 -14.27 9.49
C TRP A 207 -18.34 -14.65 10.86
N ALA A 208 -17.59 -15.75 10.90
CA ALA A 208 -16.70 -16.01 12.02
C ALA A 208 -15.44 -15.14 11.90
N ALA A 209 -14.64 -15.07 12.97
CA ALA A 209 -13.32 -14.45 12.88
C ALA A 209 -12.49 -15.14 11.76
N PRO A 210 -11.74 -14.39 10.94
CA PRO A 210 -10.98 -14.97 9.84
C PRO A 210 -9.94 -15.96 10.38
N THR A 211 -9.91 -17.15 9.78
CA THR A 211 -9.00 -18.23 10.18
C THR A 211 -8.02 -18.60 9.09
N GLY A 212 -8.36 -18.36 7.82
CA GLY A 212 -7.56 -18.69 6.65
C GLY A 212 -6.21 -18.01 6.67
N VAL A 213 -5.16 -18.80 6.58
CA VAL A 213 -3.78 -18.34 6.40
C VAL A 213 -3.39 -18.40 4.92
N LEU A 214 -2.25 -17.79 4.60
CA LEU A 214 -1.73 -17.75 3.23
C LEU A 214 -1.59 -19.19 2.67
N GLY A 215 -2.23 -19.44 1.53
CA GLY A 215 -2.28 -20.74 0.84
C GLY A 215 -3.52 -21.59 1.14
N ASP A 216 -4.33 -21.26 2.16
CA ASP A 216 -5.57 -22.00 2.45
C ASP A 216 -6.62 -21.76 1.36
N THR A 217 -7.39 -22.80 0.99
CA THR A 217 -8.56 -22.66 0.11
C THR A 217 -9.62 -21.80 0.77
N CYS A 218 -10.25 -20.92 -0.01
CA CYS A 218 -11.26 -19.99 0.49
C CYS A 218 -12.44 -19.91 -0.49
N GLU A 219 -13.66 -19.78 0.03
CA GLU A 219 -14.85 -19.58 -0.81
C GLU A 219 -15.28 -18.11 -0.86
N TYR A 220 -14.79 -17.31 0.08
CA TYR A 220 -15.14 -15.91 0.22
C TYR A 220 -13.99 -15.12 0.88
N PRO A 221 -13.84 -13.82 0.58
CA PRO A 221 -12.73 -13.00 1.08
C PRO A 221 -12.57 -12.98 2.60
N GLN A 222 -13.68 -12.98 3.34
CA GLN A 222 -13.71 -12.82 4.80
C GLN A 222 -13.20 -14.05 5.57
N PHE A 223 -12.95 -15.17 4.88
CA PHE A 223 -12.30 -16.32 5.48
C PHE A 223 -10.81 -16.05 5.78
N CYS A 224 -10.15 -15.27 4.92
CA CYS A 224 -8.72 -15.00 4.97
C CYS A 224 -8.36 -13.94 6.03
N LYS A 225 -7.23 -14.15 6.73
CA LYS A 225 -6.71 -13.18 7.71
C LYS A 225 -6.38 -11.83 7.07
N ALA A 226 -6.33 -10.80 7.91
CA ALA A 226 -6.01 -9.43 7.50
C ALA A 226 -4.72 -9.38 6.67
N GLY A 227 -4.76 -8.62 5.56
CA GLY A 227 -3.66 -8.52 4.60
C GLY A 227 -3.68 -9.59 3.50
N LEU A 228 -4.59 -10.56 3.58
CA LEU A 228 -4.79 -11.58 2.54
C LEU A 228 -6.09 -11.32 1.78
N THR A 229 -6.12 -11.72 0.50
CA THR A 229 -7.32 -11.73 -0.34
C THR A 229 -7.65 -13.16 -0.76
N CYS A 230 -8.93 -13.46 -0.99
CA CYS A 230 -9.35 -14.73 -1.56
C CYS A 230 -9.32 -14.62 -3.09
N GLU A 231 -8.25 -15.10 -3.71
CA GLU A 231 -8.04 -15.05 -5.17
C GLU A 231 -7.38 -16.35 -5.64
N GLY A 232 -7.59 -16.71 -6.90
CA GLY A 232 -7.10 -17.96 -7.50
C GLY A 232 -6.57 -17.78 -8.91
N LEU A 233 -6.08 -18.89 -9.49
CA LEU A 233 -5.79 -18.98 -10.93
C LEU A 233 -7.07 -19.22 -11.75
N THR A 234 -8.09 -19.80 -11.12
CA THR A 234 -9.42 -20.09 -11.66
C THR A 234 -10.49 -19.64 -10.66
N GLU A 235 -11.75 -19.51 -11.09
CA GLU A 235 -12.85 -19.19 -10.17
C GLU A 235 -13.12 -20.30 -9.14
N ASP A 236 -12.74 -21.54 -9.45
CA ASP A 236 -12.97 -22.71 -8.58
C ASP A 236 -11.80 -22.97 -7.59
N ASP A 237 -10.59 -22.47 -7.88
CA ASP A 237 -9.38 -22.69 -7.07
C ASP A 237 -8.93 -21.41 -6.35
N GLN A 238 -9.81 -20.86 -5.54
CA GLN A 238 -9.56 -19.65 -4.76
C GLN A 238 -8.76 -19.99 -3.49
N VAL A 239 -7.70 -19.23 -3.22
CA VAL A 239 -6.89 -19.36 -2.01
C VAL A 239 -6.65 -18.01 -1.34
N CYS A 240 -6.39 -18.04 -0.04
CA CYS A 240 -5.91 -16.87 0.67
C CYS A 240 -4.51 -16.51 0.16
N THR A 241 -4.38 -15.38 -0.52
CA THR A 241 -3.15 -14.93 -1.17
C THR A 241 -2.75 -13.53 -0.71
N GLN A 242 -1.54 -13.10 -1.06
CA GLN A 242 -1.02 -11.75 -0.83
C GLN A 242 -0.40 -11.21 -2.12
N ALA A 243 -0.27 -9.90 -2.22
CA ALA A 243 0.45 -9.25 -3.31
C ALA A 243 1.92 -9.66 -3.33
N CYS A 244 2.48 -9.78 -4.54
CA CYS A 244 3.89 -10.09 -4.76
C CYS A 244 4.43 -9.31 -5.97
N VAL A 245 5.74 -9.39 -6.21
CA VAL A 245 6.40 -8.76 -7.36
C VAL A 245 6.91 -9.85 -8.29
N LEU A 246 6.44 -9.84 -9.54
CA LEU A 246 6.86 -10.82 -10.55
C LEU A 246 8.38 -10.74 -10.78
N GLY A 247 9.03 -11.90 -10.85
CA GLY A 247 10.47 -12.01 -11.12
C GLY A 247 11.38 -11.74 -9.92
N ILE A 248 10.84 -11.41 -8.75
CA ILE A 248 11.62 -11.28 -7.51
C ILE A 248 11.59 -12.62 -6.77
N ALA A 249 12.76 -13.22 -6.60
CA ALA A 249 12.94 -14.42 -5.78
C ALA A 249 12.47 -14.15 -4.33
N ASP A 250 11.85 -15.15 -3.72
CA ASP A 250 11.30 -15.08 -2.35
C ASP A 250 10.21 -14.01 -2.12
N SER A 251 9.65 -13.42 -3.18
CA SER A 251 8.49 -12.53 -3.04
C SER A 251 7.25 -13.26 -2.50
N CYS A 252 7.25 -14.60 -2.56
CA CYS A 252 6.25 -15.46 -1.96
C CYS A 252 6.93 -16.54 -1.12
N PRO A 253 6.34 -16.90 0.04
CA PRO A 253 6.84 -18.02 0.84
C PRO A 253 6.56 -19.34 0.13
N SER A 254 7.52 -20.28 0.19
CA SER A 254 7.33 -21.64 -0.30
C SER A 254 6.14 -22.33 0.41
N PRO A 255 5.28 -23.08 -0.29
CA PRO A 255 5.39 -23.53 -1.68
C PRO A 255 4.71 -22.61 -2.71
N LEU A 256 4.37 -21.37 -2.36
CA LEU A 256 3.66 -20.46 -3.26
C LEU A 256 4.60 -19.76 -4.21
N THR A 257 4.06 -19.40 -5.38
CA THR A 257 4.79 -18.72 -6.45
C THR A 257 4.09 -17.43 -6.83
N CYS A 258 4.87 -16.42 -7.22
CA CYS A 258 4.30 -15.15 -7.63
C CYS A 258 3.77 -15.27 -9.06
N ALA A 259 2.44 -15.25 -9.22
CA ALA A 259 1.74 -15.40 -10.49
C ALA A 259 0.60 -14.38 -10.62
N THR A 260 0.16 -14.11 -11.85
CA THR A 260 -0.95 -13.18 -12.10
C THR A 260 -2.29 -13.86 -11.74
N SER A 261 -3.12 -13.20 -10.92
CA SER A 261 -4.46 -13.72 -10.54
C SER A 261 -5.54 -13.44 -11.60
N THR A 262 -6.70 -14.05 -11.45
CA THR A 262 -7.88 -13.82 -12.32
C THR A 262 -8.40 -12.38 -12.32
N THR A 263 -8.20 -11.66 -11.21
CA THR A 263 -8.61 -10.26 -11.05
C THR A 263 -7.56 -9.26 -11.54
N GLY A 264 -6.40 -9.75 -11.97
CA GLY A 264 -5.26 -8.93 -12.40
C GLY A 264 -4.35 -8.53 -11.23
N GLY A 265 -3.06 -8.42 -11.54
CA GLY A 265 -2.01 -8.18 -10.54
C GLY A 265 -1.34 -9.47 -10.06
N ALA A 266 -0.15 -9.33 -9.50
CA ALA A 266 0.67 -10.45 -9.08
C ALA A 266 0.36 -10.85 -7.62
N ARG A 267 0.18 -12.15 -7.41
CA ARG A 267 -0.26 -12.79 -6.17
C ARG A 267 0.52 -14.07 -5.88
N CYS A 268 0.65 -14.42 -4.60
CA CYS A 268 1.25 -15.69 -4.17
C CYS A 268 0.26 -16.85 -4.31
N LEU A 269 0.36 -17.61 -5.39
CA LEU A 269 -0.57 -18.67 -5.74
C LEU A 269 0.12 -20.05 -5.78
N PRO A 270 -0.62 -21.15 -5.57
CA PRO A 270 -0.10 -22.50 -5.78
C PRO A 270 0.34 -22.67 -7.24
N GLY A 271 1.56 -23.12 -7.46
CA GLY A 271 2.11 -23.30 -8.80
C GLY A 271 3.54 -23.84 -8.76
N GLU A 272 3.98 -24.40 -9.88
CA GLU A 272 5.38 -24.75 -10.08
C GLU A 272 6.22 -23.46 -10.05
N ALA A 273 7.32 -23.46 -9.30
CA ALA A 273 8.24 -22.33 -9.26
C ALA A 273 8.63 -21.95 -10.68
N SER A 274 8.19 -20.77 -11.14
CA SER A 274 8.78 -20.17 -12.32
C SER A 274 10.25 -19.99 -12.00
N GLU A 275 11.13 -20.57 -12.83
CA GLU A 275 12.56 -20.38 -12.69
C GLU A 275 12.82 -18.87 -12.67
N ALA A 276 13.09 -18.34 -11.48
CA ALA A 276 13.40 -16.93 -11.34
C ALA A 276 14.65 -16.69 -12.19
N ALA A 277 14.51 -15.89 -13.24
CA ALA A 277 15.65 -15.31 -13.92
C ALA A 277 16.37 -14.44 -12.87
N GLY A 278 17.34 -15.04 -12.18
CA GLY A 278 18.02 -14.44 -11.05
C GLY A 278 18.69 -13.14 -11.49
N CYS A 279 18.12 -12.01 -11.09
CA CYS A 279 18.86 -10.76 -11.06
C CYS A 279 19.80 -10.81 -9.85
N CYS A 280 21.09 -10.92 -10.15
CA CYS A 280 22.22 -10.73 -9.26
C CYS A 280 22.51 -11.85 -8.24
N SER A 281 23.00 -13.01 -8.72
CA SER A 281 24.15 -13.59 -8.04
C SER A 281 25.36 -12.70 -8.37
N THR A 282 25.94 -12.02 -7.39
CA THR A 282 27.33 -11.55 -7.54
C THR A 282 28.18 -12.79 -7.71
N GLY A 283 28.47 -13.15 -8.97
CA GLY A 283 29.45 -14.16 -9.29
C GLY A 283 30.76 -13.77 -8.62
N SER A 284 31.14 -14.52 -7.59
CA SER A 284 32.50 -14.57 -7.11
C SER A 284 33.34 -15.26 -8.18
N ASP A 285 33.59 -14.58 -9.30
CA ASP A 285 34.62 -14.96 -10.24
C ASP A 285 35.96 -14.50 -9.66
N ALA A 286 36.52 -15.39 -8.83
CA ALA A 286 37.93 -15.46 -8.57
C ALA A 286 38.67 -15.90 -9.84
N ALA A 287 38.78 -15.02 -10.85
CA ALA A 287 39.63 -15.26 -12.01
C ALA A 287 39.95 -13.98 -12.81
N ALA A 288 40.52 -12.94 -12.17
CA ALA A 288 41.23 -11.87 -12.89
C ALA A 288 42.26 -11.13 -12.03
N GLN A 289 43.04 -11.85 -11.21
CA GLN A 289 44.29 -11.32 -10.67
C GLN A 289 45.46 -11.78 -11.54
N SER A 290 45.71 -11.15 -12.70
CA SER A 290 46.97 -11.36 -13.47
C SER A 290 47.15 -10.35 -14.62
N SER A 291 47.03 -9.04 -14.40
CA SER A 291 47.41 -8.08 -15.48
C SER A 291 47.61 -6.62 -15.07
N LEU A 292 47.97 -6.34 -13.81
CA LEU A 292 48.34 -4.98 -13.37
C LEU A 292 49.71 -4.87 -12.68
N LEU A 293 50.58 -5.88 -12.83
CA LEU A 293 51.97 -5.85 -12.34
C LEU A 293 53.04 -5.81 -13.44
N ALA A 294 52.66 -5.78 -14.73
CA ALA A 294 53.61 -5.75 -15.84
C ALA A 294 53.92 -4.34 -16.39
N ILE A 295 53.12 -3.31 -16.07
CA ILE A 295 53.32 -1.95 -16.61
C ILE A 295 54.20 -1.08 -15.69
N ALA A 296 54.31 -1.43 -14.40
CA ALA A 296 55.15 -0.68 -13.45
C ALA A 296 56.67 -0.97 -13.57
N LEU A 297 57.08 -2.12 -14.15
CA LEU A 297 58.52 -2.44 -14.34
C LEU A 297 59.11 -1.93 -15.66
N ALA A 298 58.30 -1.61 -16.67
CA ALA A 298 58.80 -1.13 -17.97
C ALA A 298 59.21 0.36 -17.95
N VAL A 299 58.72 1.13 -16.98
CA VAL A 299 59.05 2.57 -16.85
C VAL A 299 60.33 2.81 -16.03
N LEU A 300 60.76 1.87 -15.20
CA LEU A 300 61.97 2.00 -14.36
C LEU A 300 63.27 1.54 -15.03
N THR A 301 63.22 0.75 -16.11
CA THR A 301 64.43 0.30 -16.83
C THR A 301 64.88 1.26 -17.93
N ARG A 302 64.04 2.18 -18.39
CA ARG A 302 64.39 3.14 -19.46
C ARG A 302 65.14 4.38 -18.96
N ARG A 303 65.18 4.64 -17.65
CA ARG A 303 65.86 5.83 -17.06
C ARG A 303 67.34 5.62 -16.70
N ARG A 304 67.91 4.40 -16.86
CA ARG A 304 69.30 4.10 -16.48
C ARG A 304 70.32 4.01 -17.63
N ARG A 305 69.96 4.33 -18.88
CA ARG A 305 70.88 4.29 -20.05
C ARG A 305 71.22 5.65 -20.68
N ARG A 306 71.26 6.73 -19.89
CA ARG A 306 71.90 7.99 -20.30
C ARG A 306 72.76 8.54 -19.17
N LYS A 307 73.97 8.00 -19.04
CA LYS A 307 75.18 8.66 -18.50
C LYS A 307 76.34 7.66 -18.60
N THR A 308 77.13 7.76 -19.67
CA THR A 308 78.60 7.58 -19.75
C THR A 308 79.03 7.47 -21.21
N ARG A 309 79.31 8.61 -21.84
CA ARG A 309 80.55 8.99 -22.54
C ARG A 309 80.29 10.30 -23.26
#